data_AF-A0A2N0NGC3-F1
#
_entry.id   AF-A0A2N0NGC3-F1
#
_cell.length_a   1.000
_cell.length_b   1.000
_cell.length_c   1.000
_cell.angle_alpha   90.00
_cell.angle_beta   90.00
_cell.angle_gamma   90.00
#
_symmetry.space_group_name_H-M   'P 1'
#
loop_
_entity.id
_entity.type
_entity.pdbx_description
1 polymer ?
#
loop_
_entity_poly.entity_id
_entity_poly.type
_entity_poly.pdbx_seq_one_letter_code
_entity_poly.pdbx_strand_id
1 'polypeptide(L)'
;MTNYYWIIAQHSGKVLEVKDGSFCSLVEIVQNTKKSELDSNVDMQLWYFNGGFITNKRTGLVLDVVGGKFEKYTNIVQDQKHAEPSRGQEWVYNYADNSISLKFNRNFVLDVAAAKTDNNTNIQLWEKHGGKNQQFNLQKWDDGSVVVKDAVTNIIDNFKFLPKLSQNFLEILDDDEYYDVNIEVGNNPHLPLSTNKKNNDGTLARIELPNILPEIFEIILR
;
A
#
# COMPACT_ATOMS: atom_id res chain seq x y z
N MET A 1 -8.09 -3.78 11.86
CA MET A 1 -7.86 -3.78 10.41
C MET A 1 -6.85 -4.86 10.09
N THR A 2 -7.12 -5.69 9.09
CA THR A 2 -6.23 -6.76 8.64
C THR A 2 -5.13 -6.15 7.77
N ASN A 3 -3.86 -6.43 8.08
CA ASN A 3 -2.74 -6.02 7.23
C ASN A 3 -2.50 -7.08 6.16
N TYR A 4 -2.42 -6.64 4.91
CA TYR A 4 -2.05 -7.49 3.77
C TYR A 4 -0.59 -7.25 3.39
N TYR A 5 0.04 -8.27 2.82
CA TYR A 5 1.44 -8.26 2.46
C TYR A 5 1.64 -8.90 1.09
N TRP A 6 2.57 -8.34 0.32
CA TRP A 6 3.29 -9.15 -0.65
C TRP A 6 4.34 -9.97 0.07
N ILE A 7 4.39 -11.27 -0.22
CA ILE A 7 5.42 -12.19 0.25
C ILE A 7 6.44 -12.31 -0.88
N ILE A 8 7.61 -11.66 -0.73
CA ILE A 8 8.59 -11.46 -1.79
C ILE A 8 9.75 -12.44 -1.64
N ALA A 9 9.95 -13.34 -2.60
CA ALA A 9 11.12 -14.22 -2.64
C ALA A 9 12.41 -13.40 -2.82
N GLN A 10 13.37 -13.55 -1.91
CA GLN A 10 14.57 -12.70 -1.89
C GLN A 10 15.48 -12.87 -3.10
N HIS A 11 15.58 -14.07 -3.68
CA HIS A 11 16.49 -14.32 -4.80
C HIS A 11 16.01 -13.69 -6.11
N SER A 12 14.69 -13.59 -6.31
CA SER A 12 14.09 -13.14 -7.57
C SER A 12 13.41 -11.77 -7.48
N GLY A 13 13.08 -11.30 -6.28
CA GLY A 13 12.24 -10.12 -6.06
C GLY A 13 10.78 -10.31 -6.46
N LYS A 14 10.37 -11.53 -6.82
CA LYS A 14 8.99 -11.88 -7.22
C LYS A 14 8.14 -12.23 -6.02
N VAL A 15 6.83 -12.16 -6.19
CA VAL A 15 5.85 -12.36 -5.11
C VAL A 15 5.09 -13.65 -5.26
N LEU A 16 4.65 -14.22 -4.13
CA LEU A 16 3.71 -15.34 -4.13
C LEU A 16 2.37 -14.92 -4.73
N GLU A 17 1.87 -15.75 -5.64
CA GLU A 17 0.63 -15.54 -6.39
C GLU A 17 -0.15 -16.86 -6.46
N VAL A 18 -1.48 -16.77 -6.32
CA VAL A 18 -2.37 -17.87 -6.70
C VAL A 18 -2.38 -17.97 -8.23
N LYS A 19 -1.96 -19.12 -8.77
CA LYS A 19 -1.81 -19.30 -10.22
C LYS A 19 -3.08 -18.93 -10.99
N ASP A 20 -2.88 -18.11 -12.02
CA ASP A 20 -3.93 -17.57 -12.90
C ASP A 20 -5.03 -16.78 -12.18
N GLY A 21 -4.83 -16.38 -10.92
CA GLY A 21 -5.83 -15.68 -10.10
C GLY A 21 -7.10 -16.49 -9.83
N SER A 22 -7.01 -17.82 -9.87
CA SER A 22 -8.15 -18.73 -9.72
C SER A 22 -8.78 -18.67 -8.33
N PHE A 23 -10.10 -18.87 -8.27
CA PHE A 23 -10.86 -18.98 -7.01
C PHE A 23 -11.01 -20.42 -6.50
N CYS A 24 -10.53 -21.40 -7.27
CA CYS A 24 -10.67 -22.81 -6.91
C CYS A 24 -9.68 -23.25 -5.82
N SER A 25 -10.11 -24.20 -5.00
CA SER A 25 -9.22 -25.00 -4.17
C SER A 25 -8.23 -25.82 -5.01
N LEU A 26 -7.15 -26.24 -4.36
CA LEU A 26 -6.07 -27.07 -4.91
C LEU A 26 -5.34 -26.42 -6.10
N VAL A 27 -5.38 -25.09 -6.17
CA VAL A 27 -4.61 -24.31 -7.16
C VAL A 27 -3.23 -24.01 -6.62
N GLU A 28 -2.22 -24.27 -7.45
CA GLU A 28 -0.80 -24.05 -7.15
C GLU A 28 -0.49 -22.60 -6.81
N ILE A 29 0.44 -22.42 -5.88
CA ILE A 29 1.05 -21.13 -5.60
C ILE A 29 2.35 -21.03 -6.39
N VAL A 30 2.53 -19.91 -7.07
CA VAL A 30 3.70 -19.64 -7.92
C VAL A 30 4.33 -18.31 -7.53
N GLN A 31 5.57 -18.07 -7.97
CA GLN A 31 6.11 -16.72 -7.98
C GLN A 31 5.76 -15.99 -9.29
N ASN A 32 5.46 -14.69 -9.19
CA ASN A 32 5.22 -13.84 -10.34
C ASN A 32 5.76 -12.41 -10.10
N THR A 33 5.94 -11.64 -11.17
CA THR A 33 6.28 -10.22 -11.09
C THR A 33 5.24 -9.49 -10.23
N LYS A 34 5.71 -8.70 -9.27
CA LYS A 34 4.85 -7.89 -8.40
C LYS A 34 3.99 -6.93 -9.23
N LYS A 35 2.67 -6.97 -9.01
CA LYS A 35 1.69 -6.07 -9.61
C LYS A 35 1.72 -4.69 -8.96
N SER A 36 1.28 -3.68 -9.72
CA SER A 36 1.00 -2.35 -9.19
C SER A 36 -0.08 -2.42 -8.11
N GLU A 37 -0.05 -1.51 -7.14
CA GLU A 37 -1.09 -1.40 -6.11
C GLU A 37 -2.46 -1.05 -6.71
N LEU A 38 -2.45 -0.46 -7.92
CA LEU A 38 -3.64 -0.09 -8.69
C LEU A 38 -4.10 -1.20 -9.65
N ASP A 39 -3.39 -2.33 -9.74
CA ASP A 39 -3.81 -3.46 -10.58
C ASP A 39 -5.12 -4.03 -10.02
N SER A 40 -6.13 -4.16 -10.88
CA SER A 40 -7.46 -4.65 -10.50
C SER A 40 -7.45 -6.09 -9.96
N ASN A 41 -6.37 -6.82 -10.19
CA ASN A 41 -6.15 -8.16 -9.67
C ASN A 41 -4.96 -8.25 -8.70
N VAL A 42 -4.52 -7.14 -8.10
CA VAL A 42 -3.41 -7.17 -7.12
C VAL A 42 -3.68 -8.13 -5.96
N ASP A 43 -4.95 -8.33 -5.62
CA ASP A 43 -5.42 -9.20 -4.54
C ASP A 43 -4.98 -10.68 -4.66
N MET A 44 -4.73 -11.18 -5.87
CA MET A 44 -4.21 -12.54 -6.08
C MET A 44 -2.78 -12.72 -5.53
N GLN A 45 -2.06 -11.62 -5.33
CA GLN A 45 -0.68 -11.58 -4.80
C GLN A 45 -0.59 -11.11 -3.34
N LEU A 46 -1.74 -10.82 -2.72
CA LEU A 46 -1.80 -10.26 -1.37
C LEU A 46 -2.23 -11.32 -0.36
N TRP A 47 -1.49 -11.37 0.74
CA TRP A 47 -1.63 -12.39 1.78
C TRP A 47 -1.73 -11.74 3.15
N TYR A 48 -2.47 -12.36 4.07
CA TYR A 48 -2.47 -11.95 5.47
C TYR A 48 -2.29 -13.16 6.39
N PHE A 49 -1.76 -12.89 7.59
CA PHE A 49 -1.49 -13.91 8.60
C PHE A 49 -2.61 -13.88 9.65
N ASN A 50 -3.23 -15.03 9.92
CA ASN A 50 -4.30 -15.17 10.91
C ASN A 50 -4.15 -16.48 11.68
N GLY A 51 -3.73 -16.43 12.94
CA GLY A 51 -3.69 -17.62 13.81
C GLY A 51 -2.77 -18.76 13.33
N GLY A 52 -1.77 -18.47 12.50
CA GLY A 52 -0.89 -19.48 11.87
C GLY A 52 -1.27 -19.82 10.42
N PHE A 53 -2.45 -19.40 9.97
CA PHE A 53 -2.84 -19.51 8.57
C PHE A 53 -2.28 -18.33 7.77
N ILE A 54 -1.87 -18.61 6.54
CA ILE A 54 -1.52 -17.58 5.56
C ILE A 54 -2.63 -17.59 4.52
N THR A 55 -3.41 -16.53 4.47
CA THR A 55 -4.66 -16.48 3.72
C THR A 55 -4.55 -15.50 2.57
N ASN A 56 -5.00 -15.92 1.39
CA ASN A 56 -5.04 -15.06 0.22
C ASN A 56 -6.17 -14.01 0.35
N LYS A 57 -5.91 -12.76 -0.04
CA LYS A 57 -6.88 -11.67 0.04
C LYS A 57 -8.07 -11.88 -0.91
N ARG A 58 -7.81 -12.32 -2.14
CA ARG A 58 -8.83 -12.48 -3.20
C ARG A 58 -9.82 -13.58 -2.88
N THR A 59 -9.30 -14.74 -2.46
CA THR A 59 -10.10 -15.96 -2.33
C THR A 59 -10.53 -16.27 -0.90
N GLY A 60 -9.81 -15.75 0.11
CA GLY A 60 -9.99 -16.14 1.50
C GLY A 60 -9.52 -17.57 1.83
N LEU A 61 -8.94 -18.28 0.85
CA LEU A 61 -8.37 -19.61 1.01
C LEU A 61 -6.97 -19.53 1.63
N VAL A 62 -6.55 -20.61 2.28
CA VAL A 62 -5.28 -20.68 3.02
C VAL A 62 -4.22 -21.44 2.23
N LEU A 63 -2.95 -21.11 2.47
CA LEU A 63 -1.83 -21.93 2.00
C LEU A 63 -1.90 -23.33 2.60
N ASP A 64 -1.85 -24.34 1.74
CA ASP A 64 -2.01 -25.75 2.05
C ASP A 64 -0.89 -26.58 1.41
N VAL A 65 -0.31 -27.50 2.18
CA VAL A 65 0.54 -28.58 1.65
C VAL A 65 -0.37 -29.65 1.09
N VAL A 66 -0.38 -29.79 -0.24
CA VAL A 66 -1.36 -30.63 -0.94
C VAL A 66 -1.43 -32.05 -0.36
N GLY A 67 -2.64 -32.46 0.02
CA GLY A 67 -2.92 -33.80 0.58
C GLY A 67 -2.23 -34.08 1.93
N GLY A 68 -1.68 -33.06 2.60
CA GLY A 68 -0.93 -33.24 3.85
C GLY A 68 0.37 -34.05 3.68
N LYS A 69 0.96 -34.05 2.48
CA LYS A 69 2.17 -34.83 2.19
C LYS A 69 3.43 -34.07 2.63
N PHE A 70 3.98 -34.42 3.79
CA PHE A 70 5.12 -33.69 4.38
C PHE A 70 6.48 -34.20 3.88
N GLU A 71 6.73 -34.06 2.59
CA GLU A 71 8.00 -34.43 1.96
C GLU A 71 8.45 -33.38 0.93
N LYS A 72 9.74 -33.40 0.58
CA LYS A 72 10.30 -32.52 -0.45
C LYS A 72 9.56 -32.65 -1.79
N TYR A 73 9.54 -31.56 -2.56
CA TYR A 73 8.81 -31.41 -3.83
C TYR A 73 7.28 -31.37 -3.71
N THR A 74 6.72 -31.47 -2.50
CA THR A 74 5.26 -31.38 -2.37
C THR A 74 4.79 -29.98 -2.72
N ASN A 75 3.79 -29.86 -3.60
CA ASN A 75 3.26 -28.57 -4.03
C ASN A 75 2.56 -27.84 -2.88
N ILE A 76 2.68 -26.52 -2.91
CA ILE A 76 1.87 -25.63 -2.09
C ILE A 76 0.71 -25.13 -2.94
N VAL A 77 -0.49 -25.26 -2.40
CA VAL A 77 -1.74 -24.86 -3.05
C VAL A 77 -2.52 -23.92 -2.15
N GLN A 78 -3.57 -23.30 -2.66
CA GLN A 78 -4.63 -22.76 -1.81
C GLN A 78 -5.72 -23.80 -1.57
N ASP A 79 -6.29 -23.85 -0.38
CA ASP A 79 -7.48 -24.66 -0.09
C ASP A 79 -8.36 -24.04 0.99
N GLN A 80 -9.56 -24.59 1.18
CA GLN A 80 -10.44 -24.25 2.30
C GLN A 80 -9.71 -24.52 3.61
N LYS A 81 -9.91 -23.63 4.59
CA LYS A 81 -9.42 -23.85 5.94
C LYS A 81 -10.08 -25.11 6.52
N HIS A 82 -9.27 -26.08 6.96
CA HIS A 82 -9.75 -27.29 7.61
C HIS A 82 -9.95 -27.06 9.12
N ALA A 83 -10.64 -28.00 9.78
CA ALA A 83 -10.79 -27.97 11.23
C ALA A 83 -9.42 -28.11 11.92
N GLU A 84 -9.20 -27.35 12.99
CA GLU A 84 -7.95 -27.39 13.74
C GLU A 84 -7.86 -28.65 14.61
N PRO A 85 -6.69 -29.31 14.71
CA PRO A 85 -5.41 -28.93 14.10
C PRO A 85 -5.30 -29.29 12.61
N SER A 86 -4.75 -28.39 11.81
CA SER A 86 -4.57 -28.54 10.36
C SER A 86 -3.10 -28.41 9.99
N ARG A 87 -2.32 -29.47 10.26
CA ARG A 87 -0.85 -29.44 10.16
C ARG A 87 -0.30 -28.94 8.81
N GLY A 88 -0.99 -29.21 7.70
CA GLY A 88 -0.59 -28.74 6.36
C GLY A 88 -0.93 -27.30 6.04
N GLN A 89 -1.66 -26.60 6.92
CA GLN A 89 -2.13 -25.23 6.73
C GLN A 89 -1.61 -24.26 7.79
N GLU A 90 -0.86 -24.78 8.77
CA GLU A 90 -0.31 -24.01 9.88
C GLU A 90 1.16 -23.68 9.63
N TRP A 91 1.44 -22.39 9.51
CA TRP A 91 2.73 -21.81 9.14
C TRP A 91 3.27 -20.88 10.22
N VAL A 92 4.59 -20.71 10.25
CA VAL A 92 5.30 -19.75 11.09
C VAL A 92 6.31 -19.01 10.24
N TYR A 93 6.26 -17.68 10.30
CA TYR A 93 7.30 -16.81 9.75
C TYR A 93 8.42 -16.60 10.78
N ASN A 94 9.66 -16.83 10.39
CA ASN A 94 10.83 -16.58 11.22
C ASN A 94 11.56 -15.31 10.76
N TYR A 95 11.53 -14.26 11.59
CA TYR A 95 12.18 -12.98 11.28
C TYR A 95 13.71 -13.02 11.25
N ALA A 96 14.35 -14.04 11.86
CA ALA A 96 15.81 -14.12 11.89
C ALA A 96 16.41 -14.53 10.54
N ASP A 97 15.69 -15.33 9.76
CA ASP A 97 16.14 -15.86 8.47
C ASP A 97 15.11 -15.68 7.34
N ASN A 98 14.01 -14.97 7.62
CA ASN A 98 12.90 -14.70 6.71
C ASN A 98 12.25 -15.96 6.11
N SER A 99 12.37 -17.13 6.73
CA SER A 99 11.73 -18.35 6.26
C SER A 99 10.27 -18.45 6.70
N ILE A 100 9.43 -19.05 5.84
CA ILE A 100 8.07 -19.48 6.18
C ILE A 100 8.10 -21.00 6.30
N SER A 101 7.85 -21.50 7.50
CA SER A 101 7.99 -22.93 7.85
C SER A 101 6.69 -23.53 8.33
N LEU A 102 6.51 -24.85 8.17
CA LEU A 102 5.42 -25.56 8.82
C LEU A 102 5.54 -25.43 10.34
N LYS A 103 4.44 -25.09 11.01
CA LYS A 103 4.44 -24.84 12.46
C LYS A 103 4.88 -26.04 13.28
N PHE A 104 4.46 -27.25 12.87
CA PHE A 104 4.77 -28.49 13.59
C PHE A 104 6.16 -29.06 13.25
N ASN A 105 6.73 -28.70 12.08
CA ASN A 105 8.05 -29.17 11.65
C ASN A 105 8.78 -28.06 10.89
N ARG A 106 9.58 -27.27 11.62
CA ARG A 106 10.28 -26.09 11.09
C ARG A 106 11.44 -26.41 10.15
N ASN A 107 11.75 -27.69 9.94
CA ASN A 107 12.71 -28.13 8.93
C ASN A 107 12.11 -28.11 7.52
N PHE A 108 10.78 -28.04 7.38
CA PHE A 108 10.12 -27.86 6.10
C PHE A 108 9.66 -26.43 5.92
N VAL A 109 10.11 -25.82 4.83
CA VAL A 109 9.88 -24.41 4.49
C VAL A 109 9.28 -24.26 3.09
N LEU A 110 8.67 -23.11 2.83
CA LEU A 110 8.38 -22.67 1.47
C LEU A 110 9.69 -22.48 0.70
N ASP A 111 9.71 -22.93 -0.55
CA ASP A 111 10.86 -22.90 -1.44
C ASP A 111 10.42 -22.56 -2.86
N VAL A 112 11.10 -21.62 -3.49
CA VAL A 112 10.95 -21.38 -4.93
C VAL A 112 11.77 -22.42 -5.69
N ALA A 113 11.08 -23.25 -6.47
CA ALA A 113 11.64 -24.44 -7.09
C ALA A 113 12.92 -24.13 -7.89
N ALA A 114 14.00 -24.86 -7.54
CA ALA A 114 15.32 -24.75 -8.16
C ALA A 114 15.92 -23.33 -8.19
N ALA A 115 15.46 -22.44 -7.29
CA ALA A 115 15.83 -21.03 -7.25
C ALA A 115 15.67 -20.30 -8.60
N LYS A 116 14.75 -20.77 -9.46
CA LYS A 116 14.47 -20.11 -10.75
C LYS A 116 13.92 -18.72 -10.51
N THR A 117 14.08 -17.85 -11.50
CA THR A 117 13.58 -16.47 -11.46
C THR A 117 12.42 -16.24 -12.42
N ASP A 118 11.92 -17.29 -13.10
CA ASP A 118 10.85 -17.16 -14.09
C ASP A 118 9.49 -16.96 -13.40
N ASN A 119 8.60 -16.21 -14.05
CA ASN A 119 7.19 -16.20 -13.67
C ASN A 119 6.60 -17.61 -13.78
N ASN A 120 5.58 -17.89 -12.96
CA ASN A 120 4.95 -19.21 -12.87
C ASN A 120 5.88 -20.32 -12.36
N THR A 121 7.02 -19.99 -11.76
CA THR A 121 7.81 -20.99 -11.03
C THR A 121 7.07 -21.39 -9.77
N ASN A 122 6.95 -22.70 -9.56
CA ASN A 122 6.24 -23.31 -8.43
C ASN A 122 6.83 -22.93 -7.06
N ILE A 123 5.94 -22.77 -6.08
CA ILE A 123 6.27 -22.79 -4.65
C ILE A 123 6.03 -24.20 -4.12
N GLN A 124 7.04 -24.77 -3.49
CA GLN A 124 7.02 -26.15 -3.00
C GLN A 124 7.48 -26.23 -1.55
N LEU A 125 7.17 -27.35 -0.90
CA LEU A 125 7.74 -27.72 0.37
C LEU A 125 9.16 -28.27 0.17
N TRP A 126 10.12 -27.76 0.94
CA TRP A 126 11.50 -28.22 0.88
C TRP A 126 12.17 -28.26 2.25
N GLU A 127 13.22 -29.06 2.36
CA GLU A 127 14.07 -29.08 3.55
C GLU A 127 14.84 -27.77 3.67
N LYS A 128 14.83 -27.20 4.87
CA LYS A 128 15.46 -25.92 5.14
C LYS A 128 16.98 -26.02 4.95
N HIS A 129 17.52 -25.24 4.02
CA HIS A 129 18.95 -25.06 3.79
C HIS A 129 19.37 -23.58 3.79
N GLY A 130 18.44 -22.65 3.99
CA GLY A 130 18.73 -21.22 4.15
C GLY A 130 19.12 -20.49 2.86
N GLY A 131 18.93 -21.12 1.69
CA GLY A 131 19.16 -20.47 0.41
C GLY A 131 18.21 -19.29 0.20
N LYS A 132 18.60 -18.30 -0.61
CA LYS A 132 17.78 -17.09 -0.84
C LYS A 132 16.41 -17.39 -1.44
N ASN A 133 16.23 -18.53 -2.10
CA ASN A 133 14.95 -19.03 -2.62
C ASN A 133 14.00 -19.59 -1.53
N GLN A 134 14.45 -19.65 -0.27
CA GLN A 134 13.66 -20.01 0.91
C GLN A 134 13.43 -18.83 1.86
N GLN A 135 13.88 -17.63 1.47
CA GLN A 135 13.79 -16.42 2.27
C GLN A 135 12.77 -15.47 1.63
N PHE A 136 11.83 -14.98 2.41
CA PHE A 136 10.71 -14.17 1.95
C PHE A 136 10.58 -12.88 2.76
N ASN A 137 10.73 -11.74 2.08
CA ASN A 137 10.49 -10.45 2.69
C ASN A 137 8.99 -10.13 2.68
N LEU A 138 8.47 -9.60 3.78
CA LEU A 138 7.08 -9.16 3.87
C LEU A 138 7.01 -7.66 3.62
N GLN A 139 6.43 -7.25 2.49
CA GLN A 139 6.12 -5.85 2.21
C GLN A 139 4.64 -5.61 2.47
N LYS A 140 4.32 -4.75 3.44
CA LYS A 140 2.93 -4.36 3.73
C LYS A 140 2.33 -3.65 2.52
N TRP A 141 1.11 -4.04 2.15
CA TRP A 141 0.30 -3.35 1.15
C TRP A 141 -0.36 -2.14 1.79
N ASP A 142 -0.18 -0.98 1.16
CA ASP A 142 -0.94 0.23 1.45
C ASP A 142 -2.14 0.25 0.50
N ASP A 143 -3.35 0.30 1.06
CA ASP A 143 -4.59 0.37 0.29
C ASP A 143 -4.95 1.80 -0.12
N GLY A 144 -4.03 2.75 0.10
CA GLY A 144 -4.24 4.17 -0.14
C GLY A 144 -5.14 4.82 0.91
N SER A 145 -5.51 4.12 1.98
CA SER A 145 -6.34 4.68 3.06
C SER A 145 -5.68 5.89 3.73
N VAL A 146 -4.35 5.91 3.80
CA VAL A 146 -3.60 7.06 4.32
C VAL A 146 -3.75 8.26 3.39
N VAL A 147 -3.58 8.06 2.08
CA VAL A 147 -3.70 9.12 1.06
C VAL A 147 -5.13 9.70 1.02
N VAL A 148 -6.15 8.84 1.09
CA VAL A 148 -7.56 9.29 1.13
C VAL A 148 -7.84 10.06 2.42
N LYS A 149 -7.32 9.62 3.57
CA LYS A 149 -7.52 10.32 4.84
C LYS A 149 -6.90 11.71 4.82
N ASP A 150 -5.70 11.85 4.26
CA ASP A 150 -5.00 13.13 4.15
C ASP A 150 -5.72 14.07 3.17
N ALA A 151 -6.17 13.55 2.02
CA ALA A 151 -6.96 14.32 1.06
C ALA A 151 -8.29 14.80 1.64
N VAL A 152 -9.02 13.93 2.36
CA VAL A 152 -10.28 14.28 3.04
C VAL A 152 -10.04 15.32 4.13
N THR A 153 -8.95 15.21 4.89
CA THR A 153 -8.58 16.19 5.92
C THR A 153 -8.31 17.56 5.29
N ASN A 154 -7.52 17.61 4.21
CA ASN A 154 -7.24 18.85 3.47
C ASN A 154 -8.51 19.50 2.90
N ILE A 155 -9.44 18.70 2.36
CA ILE A 155 -10.73 19.20 1.86
C ILE A 155 -11.57 19.79 2.99
N ILE A 156 -11.68 19.09 4.12
CA ILE A 156 -12.45 19.55 5.29
C ILE A 156 -11.85 20.85 5.85
N ASP A 157 -10.54 20.92 5.95
CA ASP A 157 -9.86 22.13 6.45
C ASP A 157 -10.06 23.30 5.47
N ASN A 158 -10.00 23.07 4.16
CA ASN A 158 -10.35 24.09 3.16
C ASN A 158 -11.79 24.59 3.33
N PHE A 159 -12.78 23.71 3.49
CA PHE A 159 -14.17 24.12 3.72
C PHE A 159 -14.39 24.90 5.03
N LYS A 160 -13.57 24.66 6.06
CA LYS A 160 -13.61 25.44 7.31
C LYS A 160 -12.90 26.78 7.21
N PHE A 161 -11.87 26.88 6.36
CA PHE A 161 -11.06 28.09 6.20
C PHE A 161 -11.69 29.10 5.24
N LEU A 162 -12.34 28.64 4.16
CA LEU A 162 -12.93 29.51 3.14
C LEU A 162 -13.95 30.53 3.68
N PRO A 163 -14.87 30.20 4.62
CA PRO A 163 -15.81 31.18 5.16
C PRO A 163 -15.12 32.29 5.96
N LYS A 164 -14.09 31.95 6.75
CA LYS A 164 -13.32 32.94 7.52
C LYS A 164 -12.48 33.83 6.63
N LEU A 165 -11.90 33.26 5.57
CA LEU A 165 -11.14 34.02 4.60
C LEU A 165 -12.04 34.99 3.81
N SER A 166 -13.20 34.52 3.34
CA SER A 166 -14.19 35.35 2.67
C SER A 166 -14.69 36.49 3.56
N GLN A 167 -14.92 36.23 4.85
CA GLN A 167 -15.36 37.24 5.81
C GLN A 167 -14.29 38.33 6.00
N ASN A 168 -13.03 37.94 6.16
CA ASN A 168 -11.92 38.90 6.29
C ASN A 168 -11.75 39.76 5.02
N PHE A 169 -11.96 39.20 3.83
CA PHE A 169 -11.91 39.99 2.59
C PHE A 169 -13.08 40.98 2.47
N LEU A 170 -14.29 40.56 2.85
CA LEU A 170 -15.45 41.46 2.85
C LEU A 170 -15.26 42.61 3.85
N GLU A 171 -14.71 42.34 5.03
CA GLU A 171 -14.43 43.37 6.05
C GLU A 171 -13.38 44.40 5.60
N ILE A 172 -12.42 44.01 4.74
CA ILE A 172 -11.40 44.91 4.18
C ILE A 172 -11.96 45.74 3.01
N LEU A 173 -12.95 45.22 2.29
CA LEU A 173 -13.53 45.87 1.10
C LEU A 173 -14.82 46.67 1.42
N ASP A 174 -15.26 46.69 2.68
CA ASP A 174 -16.46 47.40 3.13
C ASP A 174 -16.17 48.83 3.63
N ASP A 175 -14.92 49.30 3.50
CA ASP A 175 -14.65 50.74 3.54
C ASP A 175 -14.74 51.34 2.13
N ASP A 176 -15.13 52.61 2.02
CA ASP A 176 -15.27 53.30 0.73
C ASP A 176 -13.89 53.61 0.08
N GLU A 177 -12.81 52.96 0.52
CA GLU A 177 -11.43 53.15 0.07
C GLU A 177 -10.98 52.02 -0.86
N TYR A 178 -10.44 52.38 -2.03
CA TYR A 178 -9.95 51.40 -3.00
C TYR A 178 -8.50 51.01 -2.67
N TYR A 179 -8.30 49.80 -2.13
CA TYR A 179 -6.96 49.25 -1.90
C TYR A 179 -6.50 48.32 -3.03
N ASP A 180 -5.22 48.40 -3.36
CA ASP A 180 -4.51 47.34 -4.05
C ASP A 180 -4.15 46.24 -3.04
N VAL A 181 -4.68 45.02 -3.23
CA VAL A 181 -4.47 43.89 -2.31
C VAL A 181 -3.51 42.87 -2.92
N ASN A 182 -2.41 42.58 -2.22
CA ASN A 182 -1.50 41.49 -2.57
C ASN A 182 -1.85 40.24 -1.76
N ILE A 183 -2.13 39.12 -2.46
CA ILE A 183 -2.43 37.82 -1.86
C ILE A 183 -1.26 36.86 -2.12
N GLU A 184 -0.64 36.36 -1.06
CA GLU A 184 0.44 35.36 -1.13
C GLU A 184 -0.06 33.99 -0.65
N VAL A 185 0.25 32.93 -1.39
CA VAL A 185 -0.33 31.59 -1.19
C VAL A 185 0.76 30.54 -1.05
N GLY A 186 0.68 29.72 0.00
CA GLY A 186 1.53 28.56 0.25
C GLY A 186 2.84 28.86 1.00
N ASN A 187 3.52 27.80 1.46
CA ASN A 187 4.75 27.87 2.27
C ASN A 187 6.05 27.93 1.44
N ASN A 188 6.01 28.33 0.17
CA ASN A 188 7.19 28.31 -0.70
C ASN A 188 7.78 29.72 -0.90
N PRO A 189 9.05 30.00 -0.52
CA PRO A 189 9.62 31.36 -0.55
C PRO A 189 9.85 31.98 -1.95
N HIS A 190 9.31 31.41 -3.03
CA HIS A 190 9.89 31.61 -4.37
C HIS A 190 8.97 31.99 -5.53
N LEU A 191 7.70 32.35 -5.32
CA LEU A 191 6.91 32.97 -6.40
C LEU A 191 6.17 34.23 -5.96
N PRO A 192 6.77 35.42 -6.13
CA PRO A 192 6.03 36.66 -6.18
C PRO A 192 5.48 36.86 -7.60
N LEU A 193 4.15 36.79 -7.78
CA LEU A 193 3.48 37.33 -8.95
C LEU A 193 3.26 38.82 -8.73
N SER A 194 3.93 39.67 -9.53
CA SER A 194 3.77 41.13 -9.48
C SER A 194 3.12 41.66 -10.75
N THR A 195 2.15 42.55 -10.63
CA THR A 195 1.88 43.57 -11.65
C THR A 195 1.76 44.94 -10.97
N ASN A 196 2.35 45.97 -11.59
CA ASN A 196 2.52 47.32 -11.04
C ASN A 196 1.75 48.35 -11.89
N LYS A 197 0.95 49.24 -11.25
CA LYS A 197 1.20 50.70 -11.20
C LYS A 197 0.27 51.48 -10.22
N LYS A 198 0.89 51.96 -9.11
CA LYS A 198 0.66 53.08 -8.15
C LYS A 198 -0.69 53.79 -8.03
N ASN A 199 -1.05 54.11 -6.76
CA ASN A 199 -1.38 55.47 -6.26
C ASN A 199 -0.89 55.79 -4.80
N ASN A 200 -0.21 56.94 -4.71
CA ASN A 200 0.05 57.99 -3.68
C ASN A 200 0.29 57.84 -2.16
N ASP A 201 0.15 56.72 -1.46
CA ASP A 201 0.61 56.66 -0.04
C ASP A 201 1.56 55.51 0.30
N GLY A 202 1.70 54.54 -0.61
CA GLY A 202 2.70 53.48 -0.52
C GLY A 202 2.38 52.37 0.47
N THR A 203 1.19 52.33 1.09
CA THR A 203 0.83 51.26 2.03
C THR A 203 0.01 50.19 1.32
N LEU A 204 0.65 49.05 1.01
CA LEU A 204 -0.01 47.87 0.45
C LEU A 204 -0.55 47.01 1.61
N ALA A 205 -1.82 46.63 1.56
CA ALA A 205 -2.35 45.58 2.43
C ALA A 205 -1.82 44.22 1.95
N ARG A 206 -1.07 43.53 2.82
CA ARG A 206 -0.48 42.22 2.54
C ARG A 206 -1.25 41.14 3.29
N ILE A 207 -1.77 40.15 2.57
CA ILE A 207 -2.49 39.00 3.14
C ILE A 207 -1.73 37.73 2.79
N GLU A 208 -1.24 37.02 3.82
CA GLU A 208 -0.54 35.74 3.68
C GLU A 208 -1.50 34.56 3.96
N LEU A 209 -1.55 33.59 3.05
CA LEU A 209 -2.37 32.37 3.13
C LEU A 209 -1.48 31.12 3.14
N PRO A 210 -0.82 30.80 4.27
CA PRO A 210 0.23 29.78 4.34
C PRO A 210 -0.24 28.35 4.10
N ASN A 211 -1.55 28.09 4.18
CA ASN A 211 -2.12 26.74 4.13
C ASN A 211 -2.96 26.45 2.87
N ILE A 212 -2.87 27.31 1.86
CA ILE A 212 -3.54 27.08 0.58
C ILE A 212 -2.47 26.77 -0.47
N LEU A 213 -2.69 25.74 -1.29
CA LEU A 213 -1.81 25.43 -2.42
C LEU A 213 -2.16 26.33 -3.62
N PRO A 214 -1.17 26.77 -4.43
CA PRO A 214 -1.43 27.63 -5.59
C PRO A 214 -2.49 27.10 -6.55
N GLU A 215 -2.50 25.79 -6.79
CA GLU A 215 -3.46 25.13 -7.69
C GLU A 215 -4.89 25.18 -7.16
N ILE A 216 -5.06 25.19 -5.83
CA ILE A 216 -6.38 25.32 -5.18
C ILE A 216 -6.84 26.78 -5.23
N PHE A 217 -5.92 27.74 -5.09
CA PHE A 217 -6.23 29.16 -5.15
C PHE A 217 -6.69 29.61 -6.54
N GLU A 218 -6.08 29.11 -7.62
CA GLU A 218 -6.56 29.40 -8.98
C GLU A 218 -8.00 28.91 -9.24
N ILE A 219 -8.43 27.85 -8.57
CA ILE A 219 -9.81 27.33 -8.66
C ILE A 219 -10.78 28.25 -7.91
N ILE A 220 -10.35 28.87 -6.80
CA ILE A 220 -11.18 29.76 -5.97
C ILE A 220 -11.41 31.13 -6.65
N LEU A 221 -10.48 31.59 -7.49
CA LEU A 221 -10.56 32.89 -8.18
C LEU A 221 -11.42 32.91 -9.46
N ARG A 222 -11.80 31.74 -10.00
CA ARG A 222 -12.67 31.64 -11.18
C ARG A 222 -14.14 31.53 -10.79
#